data_AF-A0A1S7TQS3-F1
#
_entry.id   AF-A0A1S7TQS3-F1
#
_cell.length_a   1.000
_cell.length_b   1.000
_cell.length_c   1.000
_cell.angle_alpha   90.00
_cell.angle_beta   90.00
_cell.angle_gamma   90.00
#
_symmetry.space_group_name_H-M   'P 1'
#
loop_
_entity.id
_entity.type
_entity.pdbx_description
1 polymer ?
#
loop_
_entity_poly.entity_id
_entity_poly.type
_entity_poly.pdbx_seq_one_letter_code
_entity_poly.pdbx_strand_id
1 'polypeptide(L)'
;MLSDVFSRWGRVAAAISVVTMAGLLAGCQVRPLYGEASGTKERLAAVSVSDVGGRVGQEVRNQLIFLMAGGAGQPATAQYNVKISVSSSATSTEVQNYDLTTRANNNYDGPYPGRVVMSGQYVLTRVSDGQILRSARRSVTAQVDLPQQEFAKIRAIRDAENRAARELAEIIRTDIAATLGR
;
A
#
# COMPACT_ATOMS: atom_id res chain seq x y z
N MET A 1 39.58 -40.73 36.30
CA MET A 1 38.28 -40.35 36.90
C MET A 1 37.85 -38.92 36.58
N LEU A 2 38.74 -37.92 36.61
CA LEU A 2 38.43 -36.53 36.20
C LEU A 2 38.12 -36.37 34.70
N SER A 3 38.78 -37.13 33.82
CA SER A 3 38.60 -37.08 32.36
C SER A 3 37.19 -37.45 31.87
N ASP A 4 36.53 -38.41 32.53
CA ASP A 4 35.18 -38.86 32.17
C ASP A 4 34.10 -37.84 32.56
N VAL A 5 34.35 -37.07 33.62
CA VAL A 5 33.44 -36.00 34.07
C VAL A 5 33.48 -34.83 33.09
N PHE A 6 34.68 -34.43 32.63
CA PHE A 6 34.84 -33.40 31.61
C PHE A 6 34.23 -33.80 30.25
N SER A 7 34.37 -35.06 29.85
CA SER A 7 33.76 -35.60 28.62
C SER A 7 32.22 -35.61 28.68
N ARG A 8 31.63 -35.98 29.83
CA ARG A 8 30.17 -35.93 30.03
C ARG A 8 29.63 -34.51 30.01
N TRP A 9 30.34 -33.55 30.59
CA TRP A 9 29.94 -32.13 30.58
C TRP A 9 30.04 -31.52 29.18
N GLY A 10 31.06 -31.89 28.39
CA GLY A 10 31.18 -31.47 26.99
C GLY A 10 30.02 -31.98 26.11
N ARG A 11 29.58 -33.22 26.30
CA ARG A 11 28.43 -33.80 25.57
C ARG A 11 27.10 -33.14 25.95
N VAL A 12 26.91 -32.78 27.22
CA VAL A 12 25.73 -32.05 27.68
C VAL A 12 25.72 -30.62 27.14
N ALA A 13 26.86 -29.93 27.13
CA ALA A 13 26.99 -28.60 26.54
C ALA A 13 26.71 -28.59 25.03
N ALA A 14 27.20 -29.59 24.30
CA ALA A 14 26.91 -29.75 22.87
C ALA A 14 25.42 -30.01 22.59
N ALA A 15 24.77 -30.86 23.40
CA ALA A 15 23.34 -31.11 23.27
C ALA A 15 22.50 -29.85 23.54
N ILE A 16 22.86 -29.06 24.55
CA ILE A 16 22.20 -27.77 24.85
C ILE A 16 22.38 -26.79 23.68
N SER A 17 23.58 -26.71 23.11
CA SER A 17 23.87 -25.86 21.94
C SER A 17 23.04 -26.23 20.71
N VAL A 18 22.83 -27.51 20.43
CA VAL A 18 22.02 -27.96 19.29
C VAL A 18 20.55 -27.62 19.49
N VAL A 19 20.03 -27.82 20.71
CA VAL A 19 18.63 -27.50 21.04
C VAL A 19 18.36 -26.00 20.99
N THR A 20 19.28 -25.17 21.51
CA THR A 20 19.14 -23.71 21.44
C THR A 20 19.24 -23.20 20.00
N MET A 21 20.13 -23.75 19.19
CA MET A 21 20.26 -23.39 17.77
C MET A 21 19.03 -23.80 16.95
N ALA A 22 18.45 -24.98 17.23
CA ALA A 22 17.19 -25.41 16.60
C ALA A 22 16.00 -24.51 17.02
N GLY A 23 15.96 -24.07 18.28
CA GLY A 23 14.95 -23.12 18.76
C GLY A 23 15.05 -21.75 18.09
N LEU A 24 16.27 -21.26 17.82
CA LEU A 24 16.49 -20.01 17.10
C LEU A 24 16.04 -20.09 15.62
N LEU A 25 16.18 -21.26 14.98
CA LEU A 25 15.72 -21.49 13.61
C LEU A 25 14.19 -21.59 13.49
N ALA A 26 13.50 -22.06 14.55
CA ALA A 26 12.04 -22.11 14.60
C ALA A 26 11.36 -20.73 14.71
N GLY A 27 12.12 -19.66 15.00
CA GLY A 27 11.59 -18.30 15.07
C GLY A 27 11.25 -17.66 13.72
N CYS A 28 11.76 -18.21 12.61
CA CYS A 28 11.51 -17.69 11.26
C CYS A 28 10.28 -18.34 10.60
N GLN A 29 9.10 -18.21 11.21
CA GLN A 29 7.87 -18.71 10.59
C GLN A 29 7.34 -17.71 9.55
N VAL A 30 7.88 -17.78 8.32
CA VAL A 30 7.32 -17.05 7.18
C VAL A 30 5.98 -17.68 6.81
N ARG A 31 4.88 -17.02 7.13
CA ARG A 31 3.53 -17.46 6.75
C ARG A 31 3.11 -16.71 5.49
N PRO A 32 2.89 -17.41 4.35
CA PRO A 32 2.48 -16.75 3.11
C PRO A 32 1.15 -16.03 3.31
N LEU A 33 1.11 -14.73 3.02
CA LEU A 33 -0.10 -13.91 3.19
C LEU A 33 -1.27 -14.43 2.36
N TYR A 34 -0.99 -14.96 1.16
CA TYR A 34 -2.00 -15.47 0.22
C TYR A 34 -2.01 -17.00 0.12
N GLY A 35 -1.38 -17.73 1.05
CA GLY A 35 -1.49 -19.19 1.09
C GLY A 35 -2.88 -19.61 1.55
N GLU A 36 -3.40 -20.76 1.07
CA GLU A 36 -4.77 -21.21 1.41
C GLU A 36 -5.05 -21.23 2.91
N ALA A 37 -4.06 -21.61 3.72
CA ALA A 37 -4.14 -21.64 5.17
C ALA A 37 -4.28 -20.26 5.86
N SER A 38 -4.21 -19.14 5.12
CA SER A 38 -4.44 -17.79 5.65
C SER A 38 -5.90 -17.31 5.47
N GLY A 39 -6.66 -17.90 4.54
CA GLY A 39 -8.02 -17.46 4.19
C GLY A 39 -8.12 -15.98 3.76
N THR A 40 -7.00 -15.35 3.38
CA THR A 40 -6.95 -13.90 3.18
C THR A 40 -7.72 -13.47 1.93
N LYS A 41 -7.76 -14.31 0.89
CA LYS A 41 -8.52 -14.01 -0.33
C LYS A 41 -10.03 -13.93 -0.04
N GLU A 42 -10.54 -14.88 0.72
CA GLU A 42 -11.94 -14.96 1.13
C GLU A 42 -12.30 -13.79 2.06
N ARG A 43 -11.41 -13.47 3.02
CA ARG A 43 -11.59 -12.33 3.93
C ARG A 43 -11.58 -11.00 3.17
N LEU A 44 -10.71 -10.82 2.18
CA LEU A 44 -10.69 -9.63 1.32
C LEU A 44 -11.97 -9.51 0.49
N ALA A 45 -12.46 -10.60 -0.09
CA ALA A 45 -13.71 -10.60 -0.85
C ALA A 45 -14.93 -10.23 0.01
N ALA A 46 -14.86 -10.42 1.34
CA ALA A 46 -15.89 -10.04 2.30
C ALA A 46 -15.80 -8.57 2.79
N VAL A 47 -14.88 -7.76 2.24
CA VAL A 47 -14.74 -6.33 2.57
C VAL A 47 -15.61 -5.48 1.65
N SER A 48 -16.51 -4.69 2.23
CA SER A 48 -17.24 -3.62 1.54
C SER A 48 -16.46 -2.31 1.58
N VAL A 49 -16.49 -1.53 0.48
CA VAL A 49 -15.89 -0.18 0.41
C VAL A 49 -17.00 0.86 0.46
N SER A 50 -16.98 1.74 1.45
CA SER A 50 -17.96 2.82 1.58
C SER A 50 -17.94 3.76 0.37
N ASP A 51 -19.05 4.44 0.12
CA ASP A 51 -19.15 5.43 -0.93
C ASP A 51 -18.23 6.64 -0.67
N VAL A 52 -17.82 7.26 -1.78
CA VAL A 52 -16.85 8.35 -1.79
C VAL A 52 -17.29 9.45 -2.74
N GLY A 53 -16.95 10.68 -2.39
CA GLY A 53 -17.14 11.84 -3.26
C GLY A 53 -15.94 12.06 -4.18
N GLY A 54 -16.19 12.72 -5.30
CA GLY A 54 -15.16 13.19 -6.22
C GLY A 54 -14.50 12.09 -7.06
N ARG A 55 -13.89 12.52 -8.16
CA ARG A 55 -13.31 11.62 -9.17
C ARG A 55 -12.19 10.74 -8.60
N VAL A 56 -11.19 11.35 -7.98
CA VAL A 56 -10.00 10.62 -7.47
C VAL A 56 -10.36 9.61 -6.37
N GLY A 57 -11.34 9.93 -5.51
CA GLY A 57 -11.87 9.00 -4.53
C GLY A 57 -12.53 7.81 -5.20
N GLN A 58 -13.35 8.05 -6.23
CA GLN A 58 -14.03 6.98 -6.97
C GLN A 58 -13.06 6.08 -7.74
N GLU A 59 -11.98 6.61 -8.33
CA GLU A 59 -10.94 5.78 -8.96
C GLU A 59 -10.29 4.83 -7.95
N VAL A 60 -9.91 5.33 -6.76
CA VAL A 60 -9.33 4.49 -5.70
C VAL A 60 -10.34 3.45 -5.21
N ARG A 61 -11.61 3.84 -5.01
CA ARG A 61 -12.67 2.92 -4.60
C ARG A 61 -12.88 1.80 -5.62
N ASN A 62 -12.96 2.13 -6.90
CA ASN A 62 -13.17 1.16 -7.97
C ASN A 62 -12.00 0.18 -8.06
N GLN A 63 -10.77 0.69 -7.99
CA GLN A 63 -9.59 -0.18 -7.97
C GLN A 63 -9.59 -1.06 -6.73
N LEU A 64 -9.91 -0.55 -5.54
CA LEU A 64 -9.99 -1.35 -4.31
C LEU A 64 -11.02 -2.48 -4.42
N ILE A 65 -12.22 -2.19 -4.91
CA ILE A 65 -13.26 -3.21 -5.12
C ILE A 65 -12.76 -4.28 -6.09
N PHE A 66 -12.17 -3.87 -7.21
CA PHE A 66 -11.61 -4.81 -8.18
C PHE A 66 -10.52 -5.70 -7.58
N LEU A 67 -9.57 -5.12 -6.84
CA LEU A 67 -8.44 -5.85 -6.25
C LEU A 67 -8.83 -6.80 -5.11
N MET A 68 -9.91 -6.50 -4.39
CA MET A 68 -10.39 -7.34 -3.29
C MET A 68 -11.32 -8.45 -3.78
N ALA A 69 -12.18 -8.18 -4.76
CA ALA A 69 -13.20 -9.10 -5.24
C ALA A 69 -12.89 -9.75 -6.60
N GLY A 70 -11.77 -9.40 -7.24
CA GLY A 70 -11.39 -9.92 -8.55
C GLY A 70 -12.37 -9.57 -9.68
N GLY A 71 -13.10 -8.46 -9.55
CA GLY A 71 -14.12 -8.04 -10.51
C GLY A 71 -15.56 -8.48 -10.19
N ALA A 72 -15.78 -9.25 -9.12
CA ALA A 72 -17.14 -9.67 -8.70
C ALA A 72 -18.00 -8.52 -8.13
N GLY A 73 -17.42 -7.32 -7.92
CA GLY A 73 -18.11 -6.18 -7.32
C GLY A 73 -18.05 -6.19 -5.79
N GLN A 74 -19.01 -5.54 -5.14
CA GLN A 74 -19.10 -5.52 -3.68
C GLN A 74 -19.78 -6.78 -3.13
N PRO A 75 -19.39 -7.27 -1.94
CA PRO A 75 -20.03 -8.43 -1.33
C PRO A 75 -21.49 -8.16 -0.97
N ALA A 76 -22.37 -9.13 -1.23
CA ALA A 76 -23.77 -9.07 -0.82
C ALA A 76 -23.93 -9.08 0.72
N THR A 77 -23.02 -9.76 1.43
CA THR A 77 -22.97 -9.79 2.89
C THR A 77 -21.55 -9.48 3.34
N ALA A 78 -21.31 -8.22 3.71
CA ALA A 78 -20.00 -7.75 4.13
C ALA A 78 -19.71 -8.14 5.60
N GLN A 79 -18.54 -8.71 5.85
CA GLN A 79 -18.05 -8.95 7.22
C GLN A 79 -17.21 -7.78 7.73
N TYR A 80 -16.64 -7.02 6.80
CA TYR A 80 -15.81 -5.85 7.08
C TYR A 80 -16.27 -4.69 6.21
N ASN A 81 -16.07 -3.48 6.72
CA ASN A 81 -16.27 -2.25 5.99
C ASN A 81 -14.99 -1.42 6.02
N VAL A 82 -14.61 -0.88 4.86
CA VAL A 82 -13.55 0.11 4.76
C VAL A 82 -14.13 1.45 4.33
N LYS A 83 -13.83 2.49 5.10
CA LYS A 83 -14.11 3.88 4.74
C LYS A 83 -12.81 4.52 4.28
N ILE A 84 -12.84 5.23 3.15
CA ILE A 84 -11.66 5.92 2.60
C ILE A 84 -11.93 7.42 2.42
N SER A 85 -10.87 8.21 2.53
CA SER A 85 -10.84 9.63 2.18
C SER A 85 -9.58 9.92 1.39
N VAL A 86 -9.71 10.47 0.19
CA VAL A 86 -8.61 10.61 -0.79
C VAL A 86 -8.51 12.06 -1.25
N SER A 87 -7.27 12.55 -1.34
CA SER A 87 -6.95 13.85 -1.90
C SER A 87 -5.79 13.73 -2.89
N SER A 88 -5.78 14.58 -3.92
CA SER A 88 -4.74 14.65 -4.94
C SER A 88 -4.22 16.09 -5.04
N SER A 89 -2.92 16.25 -5.26
CA SER A 89 -2.31 17.52 -5.62
C SER A 89 -1.30 17.34 -6.76
N ALA A 90 -1.40 18.17 -7.79
CA ALA A 90 -0.43 18.26 -8.87
C ALA A 90 0.48 19.47 -8.66
N THR A 91 1.79 19.32 -8.85
CA THR A 91 2.75 20.42 -8.69
C THR A 91 3.88 20.28 -9.69
N SER A 92 4.29 21.39 -10.31
CA SER A 92 5.53 21.44 -11.10
C SER A 92 6.74 21.26 -10.19
N THR A 93 7.72 20.48 -10.62
CA THR A 93 9.01 20.29 -9.94
C THR A 93 10.15 21.00 -10.68
N GLU A 94 9.81 21.81 -11.68
CA GLU A 94 10.74 22.66 -12.39
C GLU A 94 11.49 23.58 -11.41
N VAL A 95 12.82 23.57 -11.48
CA VAL A 95 13.66 24.54 -10.77
C VAL A 95 13.74 25.78 -11.65
N GLN A 96 12.92 26.80 -11.35
CA GLN A 96 13.06 28.10 -12.00
C GLN A 96 14.28 28.81 -11.41
N ASN A 97 15.37 28.91 -12.19
CA ASN A 97 16.39 29.92 -11.92
C ASN A 97 15.73 31.28 -12.13
N TYR A 98 15.45 32.00 -11.03
CA TYR A 98 14.77 33.29 -11.04
C TYR A 98 15.72 34.38 -11.57
N ASP A 99 15.95 34.37 -12.87
CA ASP A 99 16.43 35.53 -13.60
C ASP A 99 15.27 36.07 -14.44
N LEU A 100 14.73 37.21 -14.01
CA LEU A 100 13.61 37.90 -14.64
C LEU A 100 13.86 38.23 -16.13
N THR A 101 15.12 38.21 -16.57
CA THR A 101 15.51 38.42 -17.98
C THR A 101 15.39 37.16 -18.85
N THR A 102 15.33 35.96 -18.25
CA THR A 102 15.37 34.68 -18.98
C THR A 102 13.97 34.15 -19.33
N ARG A 103 12.92 34.58 -18.61
CA ARG A 103 11.53 34.14 -18.89
C ARG A 103 11.00 34.61 -20.25
N ALA A 104 11.51 35.74 -20.75
CA ALA A 104 11.22 36.22 -22.11
C ALA A 104 12.03 35.51 -23.20
N ASN A 105 13.12 34.81 -22.83
CA ASN A 105 14.08 34.20 -23.76
C ASN A 105 14.08 32.66 -23.70
N ASN A 106 13.23 32.05 -22.87
CA ASN A 106 13.11 30.60 -22.79
C ASN A 106 12.28 30.06 -23.97
N ASN A 107 12.95 29.73 -25.06
CA ASN A 107 12.41 28.99 -26.23
C ASN A 107 12.13 27.50 -25.93
N TYR A 108 11.88 27.13 -24.66
CA TYR A 108 11.61 25.75 -24.30
C TYR A 108 10.13 25.44 -24.55
N ASP A 109 9.86 24.71 -25.64
CA ASP A 109 8.53 24.24 -26.03
C ASP A 109 8.23 22.81 -25.53
N GLY A 110 9.09 22.27 -24.67
CA GLY A 110 8.93 20.95 -24.08
C GLY A 110 8.03 20.94 -22.84
N PRO A 111 7.66 19.75 -22.35
CA PRO A 111 6.92 19.62 -21.10
C PRO A 111 7.83 19.78 -19.88
N TYR A 112 7.35 20.48 -18.85
CA TYR A 112 8.08 20.63 -17.58
C TYR A 112 7.88 19.43 -16.66
N PRO A 113 8.89 18.99 -15.91
CA PRO A 113 8.73 17.91 -14.96
C PRO A 113 7.81 18.33 -13.82
N GLY A 114 6.91 17.44 -13.42
CA GLY A 114 6.01 17.63 -12.31
C GLY A 114 5.67 16.32 -11.62
N ARG A 115 4.86 16.42 -10.56
CA ARG A 115 4.39 15.26 -9.80
C ARG A 115 2.94 15.42 -9.38
N VAL A 116 2.24 14.31 -9.32
CA VAL A 116 0.95 14.15 -8.64
C VAL A 116 1.18 13.41 -7.34
N VAL A 117 0.84 14.02 -6.22
CA VAL A 117 0.87 13.38 -4.90
C VAL A 117 -0.56 13.05 -4.50
N MET A 118 -0.86 11.76 -4.37
CA MET A 118 -2.16 11.29 -3.89
C MET A 118 -2.02 10.77 -2.46
N SER A 119 -2.87 11.24 -1.57
CA SER A 119 -2.94 10.79 -0.18
C SER A 119 -4.29 10.15 0.12
N GLY A 120 -4.27 8.99 0.76
CA GLY A 120 -5.45 8.26 1.22
C GLY A 120 -5.40 8.00 2.71
N GLN A 121 -6.51 8.25 3.40
CA GLN A 121 -6.77 7.78 4.75
C GLN A 121 -7.83 6.70 4.68
N TYR A 122 -7.67 5.63 5.44
CA TYR A 122 -8.68 4.59 5.52
C TYR A 122 -8.88 4.08 6.95
N VAL A 123 -10.09 3.60 7.21
CA VAL A 123 -10.49 2.93 8.46
C VAL A 123 -11.17 1.62 8.10
N LEU A 124 -10.64 0.51 8.61
CA LEU A 124 -11.18 -0.84 8.47
C LEU A 124 -11.92 -1.21 9.76
N THR A 125 -13.18 -1.58 9.64
CA THR A 125 -14.08 -1.91 10.75
C THR A 125 -14.70 -3.28 10.55
N ARG A 126 -14.83 -4.08 11.61
CA ARG A 126 -15.61 -5.32 11.61
C ARG A 126 -17.09 -5.01 11.80
N VAL A 127 -17.94 -5.60 10.96
CA VAL A 127 -19.38 -5.28 10.93
C VAL A 127 -20.11 -5.84 12.16
N SER A 128 -19.69 -6.99 12.70
CA SER A 128 -20.39 -7.67 13.79
C SER A 128 -20.40 -6.92 15.12
N ASP A 129 -19.32 -6.20 15.44
CA ASP A 129 -19.10 -5.55 16.73
C ASP A 129 -18.72 -4.06 16.59
N GLY A 130 -18.55 -3.56 15.36
CA GLY A 130 -18.10 -2.19 15.10
C GLY A 130 -16.64 -1.93 15.46
N GLN A 131 -15.84 -2.96 15.74
CA GLN A 131 -14.46 -2.80 16.15
C GLN A 131 -13.60 -2.27 14.99
N ILE A 132 -12.88 -1.18 15.23
CA ILE A 132 -11.87 -0.68 14.29
C ILE A 132 -10.65 -1.62 14.35
N LEU A 133 -10.41 -2.35 13.27
CA LEU A 133 -9.28 -3.26 13.14
C LEU A 133 -8.01 -2.52 12.75
N ARG A 134 -8.14 -1.47 11.93
CA ARG A 134 -7.02 -0.64 11.50
C ARG A 134 -7.47 0.73 11.03
N SER A 135 -6.62 1.73 11.28
CA SER A 135 -6.71 3.06 10.69
C SER A 135 -5.31 3.51 10.29
N ALA A 136 -5.14 4.02 9.07
CA ALA A 136 -3.84 4.50 8.59
C ALA A 136 -3.97 5.54 7.46
N ARG A 137 -2.87 6.27 7.25
CA ARG A 137 -2.69 7.18 6.12
C ARG A 137 -1.56 6.68 5.22
N ARG A 138 -1.80 6.71 3.91
CA ARG A 138 -0.85 6.33 2.86
C ARG A 138 -0.75 7.44 1.81
N SER A 139 0.39 7.53 1.15
CA SER A 139 0.61 8.49 0.08
C SER A 139 1.40 7.84 -1.05
N VAL A 140 1.07 8.20 -2.28
CA VAL A 140 1.78 7.78 -3.49
C VAL A 140 2.14 9.03 -4.29
N THR A 141 3.28 8.99 -4.97
CA THR A 141 3.68 10.01 -5.93
C THR A 141 3.77 9.40 -7.32
N ALA A 142 3.08 9.98 -8.30
CA ALA A 142 3.23 9.68 -9.71
C ALA A 142 3.94 10.85 -10.40
N GLN A 143 5.02 10.57 -11.11
CA GLN A 143 5.68 11.57 -11.94
C GLN A 143 4.83 11.86 -13.18
N VAL A 144 4.90 13.11 -13.64
CA VAL A 144 4.14 13.61 -14.79
C VAL A 144 4.92 14.69 -15.52
N ASP A 145 4.86 14.64 -16.85
CA ASP A 145 5.35 15.72 -17.69
C ASP A 145 4.19 16.70 -17.94
N LEU A 146 4.44 18.00 -17.78
CA LEU A 146 3.45 19.08 -17.85
C LEU A 146 3.68 19.92 -19.12
N PRO A 147 2.97 19.61 -20.22
CA PRO A 147 2.99 20.42 -21.45
C PRO A 147 2.55 21.87 -21.21
N GLN A 148 3.01 22.79 -22.07
CA GLN A 148 2.52 24.18 -22.08
C GLN A 148 1.04 24.25 -22.44
N GLN A 149 0.59 23.39 -23.37
CA GLN A 149 -0.79 23.37 -23.84
C GLN A 149 -1.72 22.88 -22.71
N GLU A 150 -2.69 23.71 -22.33
CA GLU A 150 -3.51 23.50 -21.12
C GLU A 150 -4.37 22.23 -21.14
N PHE A 151 -4.93 21.85 -22.30
CA PHE A 151 -5.70 20.62 -22.41
C PHE A 151 -4.82 19.38 -22.22
N ALA A 152 -3.65 19.34 -22.85
CA ALA A 152 -2.67 18.29 -22.72
C ALA A 152 -2.15 18.19 -21.28
N LYS A 153 -1.94 19.33 -20.62
CA LYS A 153 -1.59 19.40 -19.19
C LYS A 153 -2.66 18.77 -18.29
N ILE A 154 -3.93 19.11 -18.49
CA ILE A 154 -5.05 18.50 -17.74
C ILE A 154 -5.12 17.00 -18.00
N ARG A 155 -4.91 16.54 -19.25
CA ARG A 155 -4.90 15.11 -19.59
C ARG A 155 -3.74 14.38 -18.93
N ALA A 156 -2.54 14.96 -18.93
CA ALA A 156 -1.36 14.41 -18.29
C ALA A 156 -1.55 14.28 -16.77
N ILE A 157 -2.09 15.31 -16.11
CA ILE A 157 -2.41 15.27 -14.68
C ILE A 157 -3.42 14.16 -14.38
N ARG A 158 -4.52 14.06 -15.14
CA ARG A 158 -5.53 13.02 -14.92
C ARG A 158 -4.98 11.60 -15.08
N ASP A 159 -4.12 11.40 -16.06
CA ASP A 159 -3.44 10.13 -16.28
C ASP A 159 -2.52 9.77 -15.10
N ALA A 160 -1.73 10.73 -14.60
CA ALA A 160 -0.91 10.55 -13.40
C ALA A 160 -1.76 10.29 -12.14
N GLU A 161 -2.91 10.96 -11.99
CA GLU A 161 -3.87 10.69 -10.92
C GLU A 161 -4.43 9.26 -10.99
N ASN A 162 -4.73 8.74 -12.19
CA ASN A 162 -5.21 7.37 -12.36
C ASN A 162 -4.14 6.33 -12.00
N ARG A 163 -2.87 6.57 -12.37
CA ARG A 163 -1.75 5.74 -11.92
C ARG A 163 -1.61 5.78 -10.39
N ALA A 164 -1.60 6.98 -9.79
CA ALA A 164 -1.50 7.14 -8.35
C ALA A 164 -2.67 6.49 -7.59
N ALA A 165 -3.89 6.57 -8.14
CA ALA A 165 -5.07 5.91 -7.57
C ALA A 165 -4.91 4.39 -7.54
N ARG A 166 -4.37 3.80 -8.63
CA ARG A 166 -4.11 2.36 -8.71
C ARG A 166 -3.13 1.90 -7.64
N GLU A 167 -2.00 2.58 -7.54
CA GLU A 167 -0.95 2.27 -6.58
C GLU A 167 -1.43 2.47 -5.12
N LEU A 168 -2.17 3.54 -4.85
CA LEU A 168 -2.71 3.80 -3.52
C LEU A 168 -3.69 2.69 -3.11
N ALA A 169 -4.53 2.22 -4.03
CA ALA A 169 -5.43 1.10 -3.79
C ALA A 169 -4.67 -0.20 -3.51
N GLU A 170 -3.58 -0.51 -4.22
CA GLU A 170 -2.74 -1.69 -3.95
C GLU A 170 -2.12 -1.64 -2.56
N ILE A 171 -1.60 -0.49 -2.13
CA ILE A 171 -1.02 -0.31 -0.80
C ILE A 171 -2.10 -0.51 0.28
N ILE A 172 -3.27 0.11 0.12
CA ILE A 172 -4.38 -0.02 1.07
C ILE A 172 -4.87 -1.49 1.12
N ARG A 173 -5.05 -2.14 -0.03
CA ARG A 173 -5.42 -3.55 -0.12
C ARG A 173 -4.40 -4.46 0.56
N THR A 174 -3.10 -4.19 0.39
CA THR A 174 -2.02 -4.94 1.05
C THR A 174 -2.06 -4.78 2.57
N ASP A 175 -2.30 -3.57 3.06
CA ASP A 175 -2.46 -3.33 4.50
C ASP A 175 -3.66 -4.07 5.09
N ILE A 176 -4.80 -4.02 4.38
CA ILE A 176 -6.02 -4.73 4.79
C ILE A 176 -5.76 -6.23 4.79
N ALA A 177 -5.15 -6.76 3.73
CA ALA A 177 -4.76 -8.17 3.63
C ALA A 177 -3.88 -8.57 4.81
N ALA A 178 -2.85 -7.80 5.13
CA ALA A 178 -1.95 -8.06 6.25
C ALA A 178 -2.63 -7.97 7.63
N THR A 179 -3.72 -7.19 7.73
CA THR A 179 -4.52 -7.08 8.97
C THR A 179 -5.47 -8.26 9.11
N LEU A 180 -6.09 -8.67 7.99
CA LEU A 180 -7.03 -9.78 7.94
C LEU A 180 -6.34 -11.14 7.85
N GLY A 181 -5.06 -11.23 7.50
CA GLY A 181 -4.31 -12.49 7.41
C GLY A 181 -3.65 -12.93 8.72
N ARG A 182 -3.83 -12.16 9.78
CA ARG A 182 -3.41 -12.51 11.16
C ARG A 182 -4.55 -13.22 11.88
#